data_AF-A0A1B6ZAZ5-F1
#
_entry.id   AF-A0A1B6ZAZ5-F1
#
_cell.length_a   1.000
_cell.length_b   1.000
_cell.length_c   1.000
_cell.angle_alpha   90.00
_cell.angle_beta   90.00
_cell.angle_gamma   90.00
#
_symmetry.space_group_name_H-M   'P 1'
#
loop_
_entity.id
_entity.type
_entity.pdbx_description
1 polymer ?
#
loop_
_entity_poly.entity_id
_entity_poly.type
_entity_poly.pdbx_seq_one_letter_code
_entity_poly.pdbx_strand_id
1 'polypeptide(L)'
;MAPQRIQYFIALVFFVLGGWALFFPGHVIATVFLPEYQEGGRIMPFMMSCFGAQALLAGLFAAFSRFTSRTFLAYGIALIPFFGFNYYFTFHDPVFTNMGLIDAVGNVIMLVLCYIGWKQSKKREDSRA
;
A
#
# COMPACT_ATOMS: atom_id res chain seq x y z
N MET A 1 9.76 18.62 -6.31
CA MET A 1 8.95 17.90 -7.31
C MET A 1 7.57 18.54 -7.39
N ALA A 2 6.84 18.38 -8.51
CA ALA A 2 5.42 18.70 -8.51
C ALA A 2 4.70 17.67 -7.61
N PRO A 3 3.75 18.07 -6.73
CA PRO A 3 3.01 17.14 -5.87
C PRO A 3 2.31 15.99 -6.62
N GLN A 4 2.01 16.20 -7.90
CA GLN A 4 1.46 15.19 -8.81
C GLN A 4 2.44 14.04 -9.07
N ARG A 5 3.76 14.32 -9.17
CA ARG A 5 4.76 13.26 -9.37
C ARG A 5 4.83 12.32 -8.15
N ILE A 6 4.72 12.89 -6.95
CA ILE A 6 4.70 12.12 -5.69
C ILE A 6 3.48 11.20 -5.65
N GLN A 7 2.32 11.72 -6.05
CA GLN A 7 1.08 10.95 -6.19
C GLN A 7 1.23 9.78 -7.16
N TYR A 8 1.87 9.97 -8.32
CA TYR A 8 2.12 8.87 -9.25
C TYR A 8 3.05 7.79 -8.69
N PHE A 9 4.05 8.17 -7.89
CA PHE A 9 4.89 7.18 -7.22
C PHE A 9 4.12 6.40 -6.14
N ILE A 10 3.24 7.06 -5.38
CA ILE A 10 2.33 6.37 -4.44
C ILE A 10 1.41 5.41 -5.21
N ALA A 11 0.76 5.89 -6.28
CA ALA A 11 -0.12 5.09 -7.10
C ALA A 11 0.59 3.88 -7.74
N LEU A 12 1.86 4.04 -8.12
CA LEU A 12 2.67 2.96 -8.69
C LEU A 12 2.81 1.79 -7.70
N VAL A 13 3.00 2.06 -6.40
CA VAL A 13 3.07 1.01 -5.37
C VAL A 13 1.76 0.20 -5.35
N PHE A 14 0.61 0.90 -5.35
CA PHE A 14 -0.70 0.25 -5.42
C PHE A 14 -0.91 -0.54 -6.69
N PHE A 15 -0.50 -0.01 -7.85
CA PHE A 15 -0.67 -0.69 -9.12
C PHE A 15 0.19 -1.95 -9.23
N VAL A 16 1.42 -1.91 -8.73
CA VAL A 16 2.31 -3.08 -8.76
C VAL A 16 1.84 -4.14 -7.77
N LEU A 17 1.70 -3.82 -6.49
CA LEU A 17 1.35 -4.81 -5.46
C LEU A 17 -0.11 -5.25 -5.59
N GLY A 18 -1.03 -4.31 -5.82
CA GLY A 18 -2.44 -4.61 -6.04
C GLY A 18 -2.70 -5.35 -7.34
N GLY A 19 -1.95 -5.04 -8.41
CA GLY A 19 -2.02 -5.77 -9.67
C GLY A 19 -1.53 -7.21 -9.53
N TRP A 20 -0.44 -7.42 -8.80
CA TRP A 20 0.06 -8.76 -8.50
C TRP A 20 -0.97 -9.58 -7.71
N ALA A 21 -1.59 -8.99 -6.69
CA ALA A 21 -2.67 -9.59 -5.92
C ALA A 21 -3.93 -9.90 -6.74
N LEU A 22 -4.32 -9.00 -7.66
CA LEU A 22 -5.53 -9.15 -8.48
C LEU A 22 -5.37 -10.24 -9.54
N PHE A 23 -4.30 -10.13 -10.35
CA PHE A 23 -4.14 -10.91 -11.57
C PHE A 23 -3.37 -12.21 -11.34
N PHE A 24 -2.56 -12.29 -10.28
CA PHE A 24 -1.77 -13.48 -9.94
C PHE A 24 -1.94 -13.89 -8.47
N PRO A 25 -3.18 -14.04 -7.96
CA PRO A 25 -3.44 -14.29 -6.54
C PRO A 25 -2.77 -15.57 -6.03
N GLY A 26 -2.75 -16.64 -6.84
CA GLY A 26 -2.10 -17.90 -6.48
C GLY A 26 -0.59 -17.76 -6.28
N HIS A 27 0.06 -16.89 -7.08
CA HIS A 27 1.48 -16.61 -6.91
C HIS A 27 1.73 -15.84 -5.62
N VAL A 28 0.89 -14.86 -5.28
CA VAL A 28 0.99 -14.16 -4.00
C VAL A 28 0.83 -15.14 -2.84
N ILE A 29 -0.21 -15.98 -2.88
CA ILE A 29 -0.46 -16.98 -1.82
C ILE A 29 0.74 -17.90 -1.64
N ALA A 30 1.28 -18.46 -2.72
CA ALA A 30 2.42 -19.38 -2.67
C ALA A 30 3.71 -18.72 -2.16
N THR A 31 3.88 -17.41 -2.37
CA THR A 31 5.12 -16.68 -2.02
C THR A 31 5.05 -16.08 -0.62
N VAL A 32 3.88 -15.51 -0.26
CA VAL A 32 3.72 -14.66 0.91
C VAL A 32 3.17 -15.43 2.11
N PHE A 33 2.33 -16.45 1.91
CA PHE A 33 1.72 -17.18 3.02
C PHE A 33 2.53 -18.45 3.36
N LEU A 34 2.61 -18.79 4.64
CA LEU A 34 3.17 -20.08 5.06
C LEU A 34 2.34 -21.25 4.48
N PRO A 35 2.97 -22.40 4.18
CA PRO A 35 2.30 -23.52 3.50
C PRO A 35 0.99 -23.96 4.17
N GLU A 36 0.92 -23.96 5.50
CA GLU A 36 -0.25 -24.35 6.29
C GLU A 36 -1.48 -23.44 6.07
N TYR A 37 -1.29 -22.19 5.64
CA TYR A 37 -2.37 -21.25 5.34
C TYR A 37 -2.73 -21.19 3.85
N GLN A 38 -2.11 -22.03 3.01
CA GLN A 38 -2.41 -22.07 1.57
C GLN A 38 -3.64 -22.93 1.23
N GLU A 39 -4.13 -23.75 2.17
CA GLU A 39 -5.26 -24.66 1.98
C GLU A 39 -6.64 -23.98 2.14
N GLY A 40 -6.90 -22.94 1.36
CA GLY A 40 -8.19 -22.24 1.36
C GLY A 40 -9.12 -22.63 0.21
N GLY A 41 -8.74 -23.55 -0.68
CA GLY A 41 -9.52 -23.87 -1.87
C GLY A 41 -9.82 -22.62 -2.72
N ARG A 42 -11.04 -22.50 -3.25
CA ARG A 42 -11.40 -21.38 -4.16
C ARG A 42 -11.56 -20.03 -3.47
N ILE A 43 -11.84 -19.98 -2.17
CA ILE A 43 -12.11 -18.70 -1.48
C ILE A 43 -10.83 -17.88 -1.31
N MET A 44 -9.69 -18.51 -1.08
CA MET A 44 -8.43 -17.82 -0.81
C MET A 44 -7.94 -16.98 -2.01
N PRO A 45 -7.84 -17.53 -3.24
CA PRO A 45 -7.51 -16.72 -4.41
C PRO A 45 -8.55 -15.65 -4.72
N PHE A 46 -9.84 -15.92 -4.49
CA PHE A 46 -10.91 -14.93 -4.66
C PHE A 46 -10.73 -13.73 -3.73
N MET A 47 -10.50 -13.98 -2.43
CA MET A 47 -10.26 -12.93 -1.44
C MET A 47 -8.99 -12.14 -1.75
N MET A 48 -7.92 -12.83 -2.18
CA MET A 48 -6.68 -12.19 -2.61
C MET A 48 -6.90 -11.27 -3.81
N SER A 49 -7.70 -11.71 -4.81
CA SER A 49 -8.08 -10.87 -5.94
C SER A 49 -8.91 -9.66 -5.51
N CYS A 50 -9.86 -9.83 -4.58
CA CYS A 50 -10.64 -8.71 -4.04
C CYS A 50 -9.76 -7.67 -3.35
N PHE A 51 -8.79 -8.12 -2.54
CA PHE A 51 -7.80 -7.24 -1.92
C PHE A 51 -6.98 -6.49 -2.98
N GLY A 52 -6.51 -7.19 -4.02
CA GLY A 52 -5.82 -6.57 -5.15
C GLY A 52 -6.65 -5.51 -5.88
N ALA A 53 -7.93 -5.79 -6.15
CA ALA A 53 -8.83 -4.84 -6.78
C ALA A 53 -9.04 -3.56 -5.93
N GLN A 54 -9.17 -3.71 -4.61
CA GLN A 54 -9.27 -2.58 -3.69
C GLN A 54 -7.98 -1.73 -3.69
N ALA A 55 -6.81 -2.38 -3.72
CA ALA A 55 -5.52 -1.69 -3.85
C ALA A 55 -5.42 -0.92 -5.18
N LEU A 56 -5.82 -1.50 -6.31
CA LEU A 56 -5.85 -0.79 -7.59
C LEU A 56 -6.77 0.43 -7.58
N LEU A 57 -7.95 0.31 -6.95
CA LEU A 57 -8.87 1.43 -6.76
C LEU A 57 -8.22 2.56 -5.94
N ALA A 58 -7.52 2.23 -4.85
CA ALA A 58 -6.75 3.20 -4.07
C ALA A 58 -5.64 3.86 -4.91
N GLY A 59 -4.97 3.10 -5.77
CA GLY A 59 -3.98 3.62 -6.72
C GLY A 59 -4.57 4.60 -7.72
N LEU A 60 -5.77 4.33 -8.25
CA LEU A 60 -6.49 5.26 -9.13
C LEU A 60 -6.82 6.57 -8.39
N PHE A 61 -7.33 6.47 -7.16
CA PHE A 61 -7.57 7.67 -6.34
C PHE A 61 -6.28 8.46 -6.10
N ALA A 62 -5.18 7.79 -5.76
CA ALA A 62 -3.89 8.45 -5.57
C ALA A 62 -3.39 9.14 -6.85
N ALA A 63 -3.56 8.52 -8.03
CA ALA A 63 -3.07 9.05 -9.30
C ALA A 63 -3.88 10.24 -9.83
N PHE A 64 -5.20 10.24 -9.64
CA PHE A 64 -6.10 11.16 -10.32
C PHE A 64 -6.81 12.17 -9.41
N SER A 65 -6.73 12.03 -8.09
CA SER A 65 -7.28 13.01 -7.14
C SER A 65 -6.39 14.24 -7.01
N ARG A 66 -6.87 15.26 -6.28
CA ARG A 66 -6.06 16.42 -5.90
C ARG A 66 -5.64 16.31 -4.43
N PHE A 67 -4.37 16.00 -4.18
CA PHE A 67 -3.85 15.97 -2.82
C PHE A 67 -3.50 17.37 -2.31
N THR A 68 -4.04 17.72 -1.15
CA THR A 68 -3.62 18.87 -0.32
C THR A 68 -2.56 18.46 0.69
N SER A 69 -1.97 19.40 1.44
CA SER A 69 -1.10 19.07 2.58
C SER A 69 -1.82 18.13 3.57
N ARG A 70 -3.09 18.41 3.89
CA ARG A 70 -3.91 17.58 4.78
C ARG A 70 -4.12 16.18 4.22
N THR A 71 -4.33 16.06 2.91
CA THR A 71 -4.48 14.74 2.25
C THR A 71 -3.23 13.89 2.43
N PHE A 72 -2.04 14.44 2.17
CA PHE A 72 -0.79 13.71 2.37
C PHE A 72 -0.57 13.29 3.82
N LEU A 73 -0.90 14.16 4.78
CA LEU A 73 -0.78 13.87 6.21
C LEU A 73 -1.74 12.75 6.64
N ALA A 74 -3.01 12.87 6.28
CA ALA A 74 -4.03 11.87 6.60
C ALA A 74 -3.68 10.52 5.98
N TYR A 75 -3.21 10.50 4.73
CA TYR A 75 -2.77 9.29 4.05
C TYR A 75 -1.58 8.65 4.78
N GLY A 76 -0.56 9.45 5.15
CA GLY A 76 0.59 8.95 5.90
C GLY A 76 0.22 8.34 7.25
N ILE A 77 -0.73 8.94 7.98
CA ILE A 77 -1.25 8.39 9.24
C ILE A 77 -2.01 7.08 8.99
N ALA A 78 -2.80 7.00 7.92
CA ALA A 78 -3.55 5.80 7.56
C ALA A 78 -2.65 4.61 7.20
N LEU A 79 -1.37 4.83 6.88
CA LEU A 79 -0.39 3.75 6.66
C LEU A 79 0.11 3.11 7.97
N ILE A 80 -0.01 3.80 9.11
CA ILE A 80 0.56 3.34 10.39
C ILE A 80 0.06 1.94 10.80
N PRO A 81 -1.24 1.62 10.74
CA PRO A 81 -1.74 0.30 11.08
C PRO A 81 -1.13 -0.84 10.25
N PHE A 82 -0.75 -0.59 8.99
CA PHE A 82 -0.16 -1.62 8.13
C PHE A 82 1.20 -2.09 8.64
N PHE A 83 2.00 -1.22 9.26
CA PHE A 83 3.26 -1.67 9.90
C PHE A 83 2.98 -2.63 11.06
N GLY A 84 1.96 -2.34 11.86
CA GLY A 84 1.52 -3.24 12.93
C GLY A 84 1.01 -4.57 12.37
N PHE A 85 0.21 -4.54 11.31
CA PHE A 85 -0.28 -5.73 10.60
C PHE A 85 0.87 -6.61 10.10
N ASN A 86 1.81 -6.02 9.37
CA ASN A 86 2.97 -6.74 8.83
C ASN A 86 3.84 -7.33 9.95
N TYR A 87 4.11 -6.56 11.01
CA TYR A 87 4.90 -7.05 12.13
C TYR A 87 4.20 -8.22 12.84
N TYR A 88 2.92 -8.06 13.16
CA TYR A 88 2.14 -9.07 13.90
C TYR A 88 2.09 -10.39 13.13
N PHE A 89 1.70 -10.36 11.85
CA PHE A 89 1.54 -11.58 11.03
C PHE A 89 2.84 -12.14 10.44
N THR A 90 3.98 -11.48 10.67
CA THR A 90 5.29 -12.04 10.31
C THR A 90 6.02 -12.59 11.55
N PHE A 91 5.92 -11.93 12.71
CA PHE A 91 6.77 -12.24 13.88
C PHE A 91 6.01 -12.71 15.13
N HIS A 92 4.76 -12.28 15.35
CA HIS A 92 4.03 -12.60 16.59
C HIS A 92 3.09 -13.80 16.41
N ASP A 93 2.28 -13.77 15.35
CA ASP A 93 1.37 -14.85 14.95
C ASP A 93 1.62 -15.12 13.47
N PRO A 94 2.70 -15.86 13.14
CA PRO A 94 3.22 -15.94 11.78
C PRO A 94 2.19 -16.59 10.84
N VAL A 95 1.66 -15.79 9.93
CA VAL A 95 0.85 -16.23 8.78
C VAL A 95 1.65 -16.06 7.49
N PHE A 96 2.55 -15.07 7.47
CA PHE A 96 3.38 -14.76 6.33
C PHE A 96 4.78 -15.38 6.43
N THR A 97 5.35 -15.69 5.27
CA THR A 97 6.79 -15.83 5.12
C THR A 97 7.46 -14.47 5.26
N ASN A 98 8.79 -14.41 5.26
CA ASN A 98 9.53 -13.15 5.22
C ASN A 98 9.17 -12.26 4.01
N MET A 99 8.59 -12.84 2.95
CA MET A 99 8.10 -12.08 1.80
C MET A 99 6.87 -11.22 2.12
N GLY A 100 6.15 -11.48 3.20
CA GLY A 100 5.07 -10.60 3.68
C GLY A 100 5.56 -9.18 3.95
N LEU A 101 6.83 -9.01 4.32
CA LEU A 101 7.43 -7.70 4.55
C LEU A 101 7.54 -6.84 3.28
N ILE A 102 7.28 -7.38 2.08
CA ILE A 102 7.22 -6.56 0.86
C ILE A 102 6.11 -5.50 0.95
N ASP A 103 5.00 -5.81 1.62
CA ASP A 103 3.94 -4.82 1.88
C ASP A 103 4.45 -3.74 2.85
N ALA A 104 5.16 -4.12 3.93
CA ALA A 104 5.81 -3.15 4.81
C ALA A 104 6.77 -2.24 4.06
N VAL A 105 7.58 -2.77 3.13
CA VAL A 105 8.48 -1.97 2.28
C VAL A 105 7.69 -1.00 1.40
N GLY A 106 6.61 -1.45 0.77
CA GLY A 106 5.69 -0.58 0.01
C GLY A 106 5.15 0.56 0.87
N ASN A 107 4.72 0.24 2.10
CA ASN A 107 4.22 1.23 3.06
C ASN A 107 5.30 2.21 3.53
N VAL A 108 6.56 1.79 3.72
CA VAL A 108 7.68 2.71 4.00
C VAL A 108 7.85 3.71 2.86
N ILE A 109 7.87 3.22 1.61
CA ILE A 109 8.03 4.08 0.42
C ILE A 109 6.89 5.10 0.38
N MET A 110 5.65 4.65 0.55
CA MET A 110 4.49 5.54 0.55
C MET A 110 4.52 6.54 1.71
N LEU A 111 4.93 6.13 2.92
CA LEU A 111 5.03 7.02 4.07
C LEU A 111 6.05 8.13 3.85
N VAL A 112 7.22 7.79 3.30
CA VAL A 112 8.26 8.77 2.94
C VAL A 112 7.74 9.74 1.87
N LEU A 113 7.06 9.23 0.84
CA LEU A 113 6.45 10.06 -0.19
C LEU A 113 5.36 10.98 0.39
N CYS A 114 4.53 10.49 1.31
CA CYS A 114 3.53 11.27 2.02
C CYS A 114 4.15 12.40 2.84
N TYR A 115 5.22 12.12 3.59
CA TYR A 115 5.94 13.15 4.35
C TYR A 115 6.52 14.23 3.43
N ILE A 116 7.17 13.81 2.34
CA ILE A 116 7.76 14.72 1.34
C ILE A 116 6.67 15.56 0.64
N GLY A 117 5.52 14.94 0.33
CA GLY A 117 4.36 15.60 -0.27
C GLY A 117 3.71 16.61 0.67
N TRP A 118 3.51 16.24 1.93
CA TRP A 118 2.98 17.11 2.98
C TRP A 118 3.83 18.37 3.15
N LYS A 119 5.16 18.21 3.32
CA LYS A 119 6.08 19.34 3.52
C LYS A 119 6.09 20.29 2.32
N GLN A 120 6.06 19.76 1.09
CA GLN A 120 6.03 20.58 -0.12
C GLN A 120 4.68 21.29 -0.33
N SER A 121 3.56 20.61 -0.09
CA SER A 121 2.24 21.21 -0.22
C SER A 121 2.00 22.27 0.85
N LYS A 122 2.39 22.01 2.10
CA LYS A 122 2.25 22.97 3.21
C LYS A 122 3.02 24.27 2.92
N LYS A 123 4.29 24.18 2.49
CA LYS A 123 5.07 25.36 2.10
C LYS A 123 4.39 26.18 1.00
N ARG A 124 3.80 25.52 0.00
CA ARG A 124 3.09 26.19 -1.11
C ARG A 124 1.78 26.85 -0.67
N GLU A 125 1.06 26.23 0.26
CA GLU A 125 -0.15 26.79 0.85
C GLU A 125 0.18 28.01 1.70
N ASP A 126 1.20 27.92 2.57
CA ASP A 126 1.66 29.02 3.43
C ASP A 126 2.21 30.22 2.61
N SER A 127 2.80 29.98 1.44
CA SER A 127 3.33 31.06 0.57
C SER A 127 2.23 31.79 -0.23
N ARG A 128 0.99 31.31 -0.19
CA ARG A 128 -0.18 31.86 -0.91
C ARG A 128 -1.16 32.57 0.02
N ALA A 129 -0.96 32.45 1.33
CA ALA A 129 -1.69 33.16 2.37
C ALA A 129 -1.04 34.52 2.63
#